data_AF-S5TLT5-F1
#
_entry.id   AF-S5TLT5-F1
#
_cell.length_a   1.000
_cell.length_b   1.000
_cell.length_c   1.000
_cell.angle_alpha   90.00
_cell.angle_beta   90.00
_cell.angle_gamma   90.00
#
_symmetry.space_group_name_H-M   'P 1'
#
loop_
_entity.id
_entity.type
_entity.pdbx_description
1 polymer ?
#
loop_
_entity_poly.entity_id
_entity_poly.type
_entity_poly.pdbx_seq_one_letter_code
_entity_poly.pdbx_strand_id
1 'polypeptide(L)'
;MAITYVSTVADMRTLLRYAVASAAAATACVLAVPAAASAENPAQPAALALPSYETWVADVSAVAATASDYLDARLPDAAARPAIVLDIDNTALQTQYKPGLVAPATESILDVARQASADGAAVFFVTARPEILGWQTEANLRKVGYPFTGIYLRPWFNTLPDAELKTNAREDIERKGYTIVANIGNNASDLAGGHAERTFKLPDYDGQLV
;
A
#
# COMPACT_ATOMS: atom_id res chain seq x y z
N MET A 1 16.79 -37.68 27.66
CA MET A 1 16.46 -36.35 28.18
C MET A 1 15.21 -35.89 27.45
N ALA A 2 14.05 -36.15 28.03
CA ALA A 2 12.74 -35.89 27.44
C ALA A 2 12.06 -34.82 28.30
N ILE A 3 11.68 -33.70 27.68
CA ILE A 3 11.04 -32.57 28.35
C ILE A 3 9.53 -32.75 28.20
N THR A 4 8.87 -33.04 29.32
CA THR A 4 7.41 -33.16 29.44
C THR A 4 6.80 -31.76 29.57
N TYR A 5 5.91 -31.38 28.66
CA TYR A 5 5.03 -30.23 28.82
C TYR A 5 3.80 -30.66 29.64
N VAL A 6 3.58 -30.00 30.79
CA VAL A 6 2.34 -30.12 31.57
C VAL A 6 1.43 -28.96 31.17
N SER A 7 0.31 -29.30 30.53
CA SER A 7 -0.78 -28.36 30.22
C SER A 7 -1.78 -28.37 31.37
N THR A 8 -1.87 -27.28 32.14
CA THR A 8 -2.97 -27.05 33.08
C THR A 8 -4.18 -26.52 32.34
N VAL A 9 -5.19 -27.37 32.18
CA VAL A 9 -6.55 -27.00 31.77
C VAL A 9 -7.29 -26.53 33.02
N ALA A 10 -7.62 -25.24 33.10
CA ALA A 10 -8.49 -24.72 34.15
C ALA A 10 -9.95 -25.03 33.79
N ASP A 11 -10.60 -25.73 34.70
CA ASP A 11 -11.93 -26.33 34.59
C ASP A 11 -13.04 -25.26 34.62
N MET A 12 -13.72 -25.08 33.48
CA MET A 12 -14.79 -24.10 33.27
C MET A 12 -16.14 -24.67 33.72
N ARG A 13 -16.25 -25.01 35.01
CA ARG A 13 -17.47 -25.58 35.60
C ARG A 13 -17.65 -25.18 37.06
N THR A 14 -17.94 -23.91 37.36
CA THR A 14 -18.81 -23.51 38.47
C THR A 14 -19.08 -22.02 38.32
N LEU A 15 -20.35 -21.62 38.19
CA LEU A 15 -20.96 -20.39 38.73
C LEU A 15 -22.36 -20.26 38.12
N LEU A 16 -23.23 -21.17 38.53
CA LEU A 16 -24.68 -21.05 38.38
C LEU A 16 -25.26 -21.00 39.79
N ARG A 17 -26.24 -20.11 40.01
CA ARG A 17 -27.17 -19.98 41.16
C ARG A 17 -26.81 -18.90 42.18
N TYR A 18 -27.41 -17.72 42.01
CA TYR A 18 -28.15 -17.07 43.09
C TYR A 18 -29.42 -16.46 42.48
N ALA A 19 -30.51 -17.22 42.55
CA ALA A 19 -31.86 -16.69 42.41
C ALA A 19 -32.38 -16.43 43.82
N VAL A 20 -32.62 -15.16 44.15
CA VAL A 20 -33.49 -14.80 45.28
C VAL A 20 -34.69 -14.09 44.68
N ALA A 21 -35.83 -14.77 44.75
CA ALA A 21 -37.12 -14.21 44.46
C ALA A 21 -37.56 -13.34 45.64
N SER A 22 -37.98 -12.11 45.35
CA SER A 22 -38.82 -11.31 46.24
C SER A 22 -39.88 -10.62 45.41
N ALA A 23 -41.09 -11.19 45.43
CA ALA A 23 -42.29 -10.54 44.95
C ALA A 23 -42.80 -9.59 46.05
N ALA A 24 -42.96 -8.31 45.71
CA ALA A 24 -43.79 -7.38 46.46
C ALA A 24 -44.62 -6.56 45.46
N ALA A 25 -45.93 -6.61 45.64
CA ALA A 25 -46.92 -6.00 44.79
C ALA A 25 -47.17 -4.52 45.12
N ALA A 26 -47.83 -3.85 44.18
CA ALA A 26 -48.56 -2.57 44.26
C ALA A 26 -47.73 -1.27 44.10
N THR A 27 -47.87 -0.63 42.94
CA THR A 27 -48.74 0.54 42.74
C THR A 27 -48.45 1.10 41.34
N ALA A 28 -49.45 1.12 40.45
CA ALA A 28 -49.35 1.76 39.15
C ALA A 28 -49.41 3.29 39.31
N CYS A 29 -48.25 3.93 39.44
CA CYS A 29 -48.08 5.31 39.05
C CYS A 29 -47.82 5.32 37.54
N VAL A 30 -48.81 5.73 36.74
CA VAL A 30 -48.56 6.13 35.35
C VAL A 30 -47.79 7.44 35.39
N LEU A 31 -46.46 7.34 35.42
CA LEU A 31 -45.60 8.45 35.02
C LEU A 31 -45.65 8.47 33.50
N ALA A 32 -46.14 9.58 32.94
CA ALA A 32 -45.96 9.86 31.52
C ALA A 32 -44.45 9.88 31.25
N VAL A 33 -43.95 8.78 30.67
CA VAL A 33 -42.59 8.74 30.14
C VAL A 33 -42.62 9.68 28.94
N PRO A 34 -41.86 10.80 28.92
CA PRO A 34 -41.71 11.52 27.68
C PRO A 34 -41.11 10.51 26.70
N ALA A 35 -41.72 10.36 25.52
CA ALA A 35 -41.13 9.57 24.45
C ALA A 35 -39.72 10.13 24.24
N ALA A 36 -38.71 9.43 24.76
CA ALA A 36 -37.34 9.74 24.48
C ALA A 36 -37.22 9.56 22.98
N ALA A 37 -37.13 10.68 22.26
CA ALA A 37 -36.78 10.67 20.86
C ALA A 37 -35.52 9.81 20.76
N SER A 38 -35.61 8.69 20.05
CA SER A 38 -34.44 7.93 19.66
C SER A 38 -33.54 8.92 18.95
N ALA A 39 -32.49 9.40 19.62
CA ALA A 39 -31.46 10.17 18.97
C ALA A 39 -30.92 9.27 17.87
N GLU A 40 -31.17 9.64 16.61
CA GLU A 40 -30.51 9.01 15.48
C GLU A 40 -29.02 9.09 15.76
N ASN A 41 -28.40 7.94 15.94
CA ASN A 41 -26.96 7.86 16.07
C ASN A 41 -26.40 8.56 14.82
N PRO A 42 -25.58 9.63 14.94
CA PRO A 42 -25.07 10.30 13.76
C PRO A 42 -24.41 9.24 12.90
N ALA A 43 -24.90 9.08 11.68
CA ALA A 43 -24.41 8.09 10.74
C ALA A 43 -22.89 8.24 10.70
N GLN A 44 -22.17 7.21 11.17
CA GLN A 44 -20.73 7.15 11.03
C GLN A 44 -20.45 7.38 9.55
N PRO A 45 -19.63 8.37 9.15
CA PRO A 45 -19.39 8.63 7.75
C PRO A 45 -19.03 7.30 7.11
N ALA A 46 -19.83 6.88 6.12
CA ALA A 46 -19.53 5.68 5.37
C ALA A 46 -18.09 5.85 4.90
N ALA A 47 -17.22 4.90 5.25
CA ALA A 47 -15.89 4.86 4.66
C ALA A 47 -16.12 4.99 3.15
N LEU A 48 -15.54 6.03 2.55
CA LEU A 48 -15.64 6.21 1.11
C LEU A 48 -15.20 4.88 0.50
N ALA A 49 -16.08 4.26 -0.28
CA ALA A 49 -15.69 3.05 -0.98
C ALA A 49 -14.61 3.45 -2.00
N LEU A 50 -13.58 2.62 -2.15
CA LEU A 50 -12.64 2.76 -3.25
C LEU A 50 -13.43 2.95 -4.56
N PRO A 51 -12.94 3.79 -5.48
CA PRO A 51 -13.61 3.98 -6.75
C PRO A 51 -13.63 2.69 -7.56
N SER A 52 -14.41 2.69 -8.64
CA SER A 52 -14.44 1.56 -9.56
C SER A 52 -13.04 1.28 -10.12
N TYR A 53 -12.79 0.02 -10.48
CA TYR A 53 -11.53 -0.37 -11.12
C TYR A 53 -11.28 0.44 -12.40
N GLU A 54 -12.33 0.69 -13.18
CA GLU A 54 -12.29 1.47 -14.41
C GLU A 54 -11.89 2.93 -14.15
N THR A 55 -12.43 3.53 -13.08
CA THR A 55 -12.04 4.88 -12.63
C THR A 55 -10.57 4.89 -12.22
N TRP A 56 -10.12 3.93 -11.42
CA TRP A 56 -8.72 3.86 -11.00
C TRP A 56 -7.76 3.69 -12.16
N VAL A 57 -8.07 2.82 -13.11
CA VAL A 57 -7.27 2.67 -14.33
C VAL A 57 -7.20 3.98 -15.10
N ALA A 58 -8.32 4.70 -15.26
CA ALA A 58 -8.35 5.98 -15.96
C ALA A 58 -7.47 7.04 -15.26
N ASP A 59 -7.61 7.18 -13.95
CA ASP A 59 -6.85 8.16 -13.15
C ASP A 59 -5.34 7.87 -13.19
N VAL A 60 -4.94 6.61 -13.00
CA VAL A 60 -3.54 6.18 -13.10
C VAL A 60 -3.01 6.43 -14.52
N SER A 61 -3.80 6.12 -15.55
CA SER A 61 -3.38 6.31 -16.95
C SER A 61 -3.14 7.78 -17.30
N ALA A 62 -3.92 8.71 -16.73
CA ALA A 62 -3.69 10.14 -16.93
C ALA A 62 -2.34 10.60 -16.35
N VAL A 63 -1.97 10.11 -15.16
CA VAL A 63 -0.67 10.40 -14.56
C VAL A 63 0.46 9.72 -15.32
N ALA A 64 0.27 8.47 -15.73
CA ALA A 64 1.24 7.73 -16.54
C ALA A 64 1.51 8.42 -17.88
N ALA A 65 0.48 8.96 -18.56
CA ALA A 65 0.66 9.76 -19.77
C ALA A 65 1.52 11.01 -19.50
N THR A 66 1.27 11.71 -18.39
CA THR A 66 2.07 12.88 -18.00
C THR A 66 3.53 12.50 -17.70
N ALA A 67 3.76 11.32 -17.11
CA ALA A 67 5.11 10.80 -16.87
C ALA A 67 5.81 10.40 -18.18
N SER A 68 5.09 9.74 -19.08
CA SER A 68 5.55 9.36 -20.42
C SER A 68 6.00 10.59 -21.23
N ASP A 69 5.16 11.63 -21.32
CA ASP A 69 5.47 12.87 -22.04
C ASP A 69 6.73 13.56 -21.48
N TYR A 70 6.87 13.55 -20.14
CA TYR A 70 8.06 14.10 -19.49
C TYR A 70 9.31 13.29 -19.82
N LEU A 71 9.23 11.96 -19.81
CA LEU A 71 10.36 11.09 -20.10
C LEU A 71 10.78 11.17 -21.57
N ASP A 72 9.83 11.28 -22.51
CA ASP A 72 10.11 11.54 -23.92
C ASP A 72 10.92 12.82 -24.13
N ALA A 73 10.62 13.87 -23.36
CA ALA A 73 11.38 15.12 -23.42
C ALA A 73 12.73 15.02 -22.69
N ARG A 74 12.81 14.23 -21.60
CA ARG A 74 13.93 14.24 -20.67
C ARG A 74 15.01 13.19 -20.96
N LEU A 75 14.66 12.01 -21.46
CA LEU A 75 15.60 10.90 -21.71
C LEU A 75 16.45 11.02 -22.99
N PRO A 76 16.14 11.86 -23.99
CA PRO A 76 17.09 12.18 -25.05
C PRO A 76 18.39 12.83 -24.53
N ASP A 77 18.39 13.36 -23.30
CA ASP A 77 19.55 13.97 -22.67
C ASP A 77 20.50 12.94 -22.03
N ALA A 78 21.80 13.12 -22.30
CA ALA A 78 22.89 12.27 -21.82
C ALA A 78 23.25 12.46 -20.34
N ALA A 79 22.26 12.47 -19.44
CA ALA A 79 22.51 12.35 -18.01
C ALA A 79 23.40 11.14 -17.74
N ALA A 80 24.27 11.22 -16.73
CA ALA A 80 25.10 10.08 -16.34
C ALA A 80 24.18 8.98 -15.79
N ARG A 81 23.81 8.03 -16.66
CA ARG A 81 22.97 6.86 -16.37
C ARG A 81 21.60 7.27 -15.79
N PRO A 82 20.64 7.71 -16.62
CA PRO A 82 19.32 8.03 -16.13
C PRO A 82 18.65 6.80 -15.49
N ALA A 83 17.78 7.05 -14.52
CA ALA A 83 17.00 6.03 -13.86
C ALA A 83 15.59 6.53 -13.56
N ILE A 84 14.63 5.61 -13.54
CA ILE A 84 13.32 5.82 -12.93
C ILE A 84 13.16 4.93 -11.71
N VAL A 85 12.39 5.40 -10.73
CA VAL A 85 12.02 4.66 -9.54
C VAL A 85 10.52 4.46 -9.53
N LEU A 86 10.10 3.22 -9.28
CA LEU A 86 8.70 2.82 -9.19
C LEU A 86 8.43 2.19 -7.82
N ASP A 87 7.35 2.58 -7.16
CA ASP A 87 6.74 1.73 -6.13
C ASP A 87 6.06 0.49 -6.75
N ILE A 88 5.76 -0.52 -5.93
CA ILE A 88 5.13 -1.76 -6.38
C ILE A 88 3.62 -1.81 -6.12
N ASP A 89 3.19 -1.66 -4.88
CA ASP A 89 1.82 -1.98 -4.47
C ASP A 89 0.87 -0.84 -4.86
N ASN A 90 -0.17 -1.15 -5.65
CA ASN A 90 -1.08 -0.14 -6.23
C ASN A 90 -0.40 0.92 -7.11
N THR A 91 0.87 0.70 -7.45
CA THR A 91 1.67 1.48 -8.41
C THR A 91 1.99 0.60 -9.62
N ALA A 92 3.02 -0.25 -9.54
CA ALA A 92 3.40 -1.13 -10.64
C ALA A 92 2.49 -2.37 -10.75
N LEU A 93 1.94 -2.84 -9.63
CA LEU A 93 1.08 -4.02 -9.53
C LEU A 93 -0.27 -3.65 -8.91
N GLN A 94 -1.34 -4.25 -9.44
CA GLN A 94 -2.72 -3.94 -9.05
C GLN A 94 -3.15 -4.68 -7.77
N THR A 95 -2.39 -4.56 -6.68
CA THR A 95 -2.46 -5.47 -5.53
C THR A 95 -3.75 -5.36 -4.73
N GLN A 96 -4.39 -4.19 -4.66
CA GLN A 96 -5.69 -4.01 -4.02
C GLN A 96 -6.86 -4.40 -4.93
N TYR A 97 -6.84 -4.00 -6.21
CA TYR A 97 -7.95 -4.25 -7.13
C TYR A 97 -8.01 -5.69 -7.65
N LYS A 98 -6.85 -6.37 -7.73
CA LYS A 98 -6.70 -7.73 -8.22
C LYS A 98 -5.81 -8.53 -7.25
N PRO A 99 -6.26 -8.77 -6.01
CA PRO A 99 -5.46 -9.45 -5.01
C PRO A 99 -5.22 -10.91 -5.42
N GLY A 100 -4.00 -11.40 -5.16
CA GLY A 100 -3.63 -12.77 -5.45
C GLY A 100 -2.14 -13.01 -5.27
N LEU A 101 -1.73 -14.27 -5.44
CA LEU A 101 -0.30 -14.67 -5.38
C LEU A 101 0.54 -14.02 -6.49
N VAL A 102 -0.10 -13.66 -7.60
CA VAL A 102 0.49 -12.93 -8.72
C VAL A 102 -0.49 -11.82 -9.07
N ALA A 103 -0.12 -10.59 -8.77
CA ALA A 103 -0.89 -9.41 -9.14
C ALA A 103 -0.61 -9.06 -10.62
N PRO A 104 -1.63 -8.68 -11.41
CA PRO A 104 -1.44 -8.11 -12.74
C PRO A 104 -0.59 -6.83 -12.70
N ALA A 105 0.04 -6.49 -13.83
CA ALA A 105 0.66 -5.19 -14.00
C ALA A 105 -0.39 -4.09 -14.06
N THR A 106 -0.05 -2.92 -13.54
CA THR A 106 -0.70 -1.68 -13.92
C THR A 106 -0.19 -1.30 -15.31
N GLU A 107 -0.96 -1.62 -16.36
CA GLU A 107 -0.49 -1.61 -17.77
C GLU A 107 0.11 -0.26 -18.19
N SER A 108 -0.51 0.86 -17.81
CA SER A 108 0.01 2.19 -18.14
C SER A 108 1.36 2.51 -17.48
N ILE A 109 1.63 1.96 -16.30
CA ILE A 109 2.94 2.09 -15.62
C ILE A 109 3.97 1.13 -16.21
N LEU A 110 3.54 -0.05 -16.65
CA LEU A 110 4.38 -0.97 -17.41
C LEU A 110 4.85 -0.36 -18.72
N ASP A 111 3.98 0.36 -19.42
CA ASP A 111 4.34 1.06 -20.66
C ASP A 111 5.36 2.18 -20.40
N VAL A 112 5.18 2.98 -19.34
CA VAL A 112 6.17 3.98 -18.91
C VAL A 112 7.53 3.34 -18.59
N ALA A 113 7.55 2.19 -17.89
CA ALA A 113 8.78 1.49 -17.56
C ALA A 113 9.49 0.95 -18.81
N ARG A 114 8.73 0.43 -19.79
CA ARG A 114 9.26 -0.05 -21.07
C ARG A 114 9.82 1.07 -21.91
N GLN A 115 9.11 2.18 -22.03
CA GLN A 115 9.59 3.39 -22.71
C GLN A 115 10.89 3.87 -22.08
N ALA A 116 10.90 4.11 -20.77
CA ALA A 116 12.08 4.58 -20.06
C ALA A 116 13.29 3.65 -20.26
N SER A 117 13.06 2.33 -20.18
CA SER A 117 14.11 1.34 -20.42
C SER A 117 14.59 1.32 -21.88
N ALA A 118 13.70 1.49 -22.85
CA ALA A 118 14.06 1.56 -24.27
C ALA A 118 14.89 2.81 -24.58
N ASP A 119 14.62 3.90 -23.87
CA ASP A 119 15.33 5.18 -23.98
C ASP A 119 16.59 5.24 -23.09
N GLY A 120 17.02 4.09 -22.55
CA GLY A 120 18.31 3.94 -21.86
C GLY A 120 18.31 4.23 -20.36
N ALA A 121 17.14 4.46 -19.75
CA ALA A 121 17.03 4.58 -18.30
C ALA A 121 17.04 3.22 -17.60
N ALA A 122 17.72 3.15 -16.45
CA ALA A 122 17.57 2.02 -15.54
C ALA A 122 16.25 2.12 -14.78
N VAL A 123 15.50 1.02 -14.72
CA VAL A 123 14.27 0.94 -13.92
C VAL A 123 14.59 0.29 -12.58
N PHE A 124 14.29 0.98 -11.47
CA PHE A 124 14.41 0.44 -10.12
C PHE A 124 13.04 0.38 -9.44
N PHE A 125 12.83 -0.69 -8.68
CA PHE A 125 11.69 -0.79 -7.78
C PHE A 125 12.11 -0.48 -6.34
N VAL A 126 11.33 0.31 -5.62
CA VAL A 126 11.56 0.66 -4.21
C VAL A 126 10.26 0.43 -3.44
N THR A 127 10.25 -0.56 -2.54
CA THR A 127 9.02 -1.05 -1.90
C THR A 127 9.23 -1.33 -0.41
N ALA A 128 8.14 -1.23 0.36
CA ALA A 128 8.10 -1.65 1.76
C ALA A 128 7.87 -3.16 1.92
N ARG A 129 7.67 -3.92 0.83
CA ARG A 129 7.54 -5.38 0.88
C ARG A 129 8.77 -5.98 1.57
N PRO A 130 8.59 -6.90 2.53
CA PRO A 130 9.71 -7.50 3.24
C PRO A 130 10.53 -8.40 2.32
N GLU A 131 11.83 -8.44 2.52
CA GLU A 131 12.78 -9.19 1.69
C GLU A 131 12.50 -10.70 1.62
N ILE A 132 11.82 -11.26 2.62
CA ILE A 132 11.36 -12.66 2.61
C ILE A 132 10.40 -12.96 1.44
N LEU A 133 9.72 -11.94 0.92
CA LEU A 133 8.86 -12.01 -0.26
C LEU A 133 9.60 -11.60 -1.55
N GLY A 134 10.92 -11.43 -1.51
CA GLY A 134 11.71 -10.93 -2.63
C GLY A 134 11.61 -11.82 -3.85
N TRP A 135 11.74 -13.15 -3.67
CA TRP A 135 11.64 -14.11 -4.77
C TRP A 135 10.25 -14.11 -5.44
N GLN A 136 9.17 -13.98 -4.65
CA GLN A 136 7.80 -13.87 -5.16
C GLN A 136 7.61 -12.57 -5.92
N THR A 137 8.08 -11.46 -5.36
CA THR A 137 7.97 -10.13 -5.94
C THR A 137 8.70 -10.06 -7.27
N GLU A 138 9.95 -10.54 -7.31
CA GLU A 138 10.74 -10.60 -8.53
C GLU A 138 10.10 -11.49 -9.60
N ALA A 139 9.64 -12.69 -9.22
CA ALA A 139 8.95 -13.59 -10.13
C ALA A 139 7.67 -12.96 -10.71
N ASN A 140 6.90 -12.22 -9.90
CA ASN A 140 5.71 -11.52 -10.37
C ASN A 140 6.08 -10.42 -11.37
N LEU A 141 7.04 -9.54 -11.05
CA LEU A 141 7.46 -8.44 -11.93
C LEU A 141 8.00 -8.96 -13.27
N ARG A 142 8.82 -10.02 -13.25
CA ARG A 142 9.29 -10.69 -14.46
C ARG A 142 8.15 -11.29 -15.26
N LYS A 143 7.20 -11.97 -14.59
CA LYS A 143 6.06 -12.62 -15.24
C LYS A 143 5.14 -11.64 -15.97
N VAL A 144 4.92 -10.45 -15.40
CA VAL A 144 4.09 -9.41 -16.03
C VAL A 144 4.89 -8.54 -17.02
N GLY A 145 6.22 -8.73 -17.10
CA GLY A 145 7.05 -8.20 -18.16
C GLY A 145 7.68 -6.84 -17.90
N TYR A 146 7.86 -6.44 -16.64
CA TYR A 146 8.61 -5.24 -16.29
C TYR A 146 10.10 -5.40 -16.60
N PRO A 147 10.73 -4.46 -17.33
CA PRO A 147 12.18 -4.34 -17.32
C PRO A 147 12.62 -3.74 -15.99
N PHE A 148 13.69 -4.26 -15.38
CA PHE A 148 14.29 -3.64 -14.20
C PHE A 148 15.75 -4.00 -14.00
N THR A 149 16.46 -3.06 -13.38
CA THR A 149 17.87 -3.16 -12.99
C THR A 149 18.02 -3.66 -11.55
N GLY A 150 17.08 -3.31 -10.67
CA GLY A 150 17.13 -3.76 -9.27
C GLY A 150 15.83 -3.50 -8.51
N ILE A 151 15.70 -4.19 -7.37
CA ILE A 151 14.56 -4.08 -6.45
C ILE A 151 15.13 -3.82 -5.05
N TYR A 152 14.68 -2.75 -4.41
CA TYR A 152 14.94 -2.44 -3.01
C TYR A 152 13.72 -2.87 -2.19
N LEU A 153 13.89 -3.93 -1.42
CA LEU A 153 12.91 -4.48 -0.49
C LEU A 153 13.22 -3.99 0.93
N ARG A 154 12.25 -4.12 1.84
CA ARG A 154 12.45 -3.89 3.26
C ARG A 154 13.28 -5.03 3.88
N PRO A 155 14.47 -4.77 4.42
CA PRO A 155 15.26 -5.82 5.10
C PRO A 155 14.54 -6.41 6.30
N TRP A 156 14.87 -7.66 6.67
CA TRP A 156 14.33 -8.26 7.88
C TRP A 156 14.66 -7.40 9.11
N PHE A 157 13.67 -7.28 10.01
CA PHE A 157 13.73 -6.49 11.24
C PHE A 157 13.95 -4.98 11.07
N ASN A 158 13.88 -4.46 9.85
CA ASN A 158 13.91 -3.01 9.64
C ASN A 158 12.55 -2.39 10.03
N THR A 159 12.57 -1.48 11.01
CA THR A 159 11.39 -0.76 11.51
C THR A 159 11.36 0.71 11.10
N LEU A 160 12.20 1.13 10.16
CA LEU A 160 12.19 2.52 9.69
C LEU A 160 10.83 2.83 9.06
N PRO A 161 10.32 4.07 9.21
CA PRO A 161 9.17 4.54 8.46
C PRO A 161 9.36 4.32 6.96
N ASP A 162 8.28 4.01 6.23
CA ASP A 162 8.37 3.74 4.78
C ASP A 162 9.02 4.89 4.02
N ALA A 163 8.69 6.14 4.37
CA ALA A 163 9.29 7.31 3.74
C ALA A 163 10.83 7.32 3.88
N GLU A 164 11.34 7.07 5.08
CA GLU A 164 12.79 7.04 5.34
C GLU A 164 13.47 5.85 4.64
N LEU A 165 12.83 4.67 4.69
CA LEU A 165 13.33 3.49 3.99
C LEU A 165 13.45 3.73 2.47
N LYS A 166 12.42 4.35 1.86
CA LYS A 166 12.38 4.61 0.43
C LYS A 166 13.33 5.74 0.03
N THR A 167 13.51 6.77 0.86
CA THR A 167 14.54 7.81 0.66
C THR A 167 15.94 7.20 0.67
N ASN A 168 16.27 6.37 1.65
CA ASN A 168 17.58 5.70 1.73
C ASN A 168 17.87 4.83 0.49
N ALA A 169 16.84 4.18 -0.07
CA ALA A 169 16.97 3.41 -1.30
C ALA A 169 17.29 4.31 -2.52
N ARG A 170 16.65 5.47 -2.64
CA ARG A 170 16.95 6.45 -3.70
C ARG A 170 18.35 7.03 -3.57
N GLU A 171 18.77 7.37 -2.36
CA GLU A 171 20.15 7.79 -2.10
C GLU A 171 21.16 6.72 -2.53
N ASP A 172 20.88 5.44 -2.27
CA ASP A 172 21.76 4.36 -2.69
C ASP A 172 21.85 4.20 -4.22
N ILE A 173 20.72 4.41 -4.92
CA ILE A 173 20.69 4.46 -6.39
C ILE A 173 21.56 5.61 -6.91
N GLU A 174 21.46 6.80 -6.34
CA GLU A 174 22.30 7.95 -6.71
C GLU A 174 23.78 7.70 -6.41
N ARG A 175 24.12 7.11 -5.26
CA ARG A 175 25.51 6.72 -4.93
C ARG A 175 26.08 5.70 -5.89
N LYS A 176 25.25 4.89 -6.53
CA LYS A 176 25.64 3.97 -7.61
C LYS A 176 25.87 4.67 -8.95
N GLY A 177 25.73 5.99 -9.00
CA GLY A 177 26.02 6.85 -10.15
C GLY A 177 24.86 6.96 -11.14
N TYR A 178 23.62 6.78 -10.69
CA TYR A 178 22.43 7.02 -11.48
C TYR A 178 21.85 8.40 -11.17
N THR A 179 21.25 9.04 -12.17
CA THR A 179 20.40 10.21 -11.98
C THR A 179 18.93 9.77 -12.02
N ILE A 180 18.21 9.92 -10.90
CA ILE A 180 16.78 9.56 -10.84
C ILE A 180 15.98 10.69 -11.49
N VAL A 181 15.56 10.49 -12.74
CA VAL A 181 14.81 11.50 -13.50
C VAL A 181 13.32 11.47 -13.16
N ALA A 182 12.78 10.31 -12.79
CA ALA A 182 11.38 10.17 -12.39
C ALA A 182 11.22 9.21 -11.20
N ASN A 183 10.35 9.57 -10.26
CA ASN A 183 9.91 8.70 -9.18
C ASN A 183 8.37 8.63 -9.15
N ILE A 184 7.81 7.43 -9.25
CA ILE A 184 6.38 7.20 -9.40
C ILE A 184 5.87 6.30 -8.28
N GLY A 185 4.82 6.72 -7.60
CA GLY A 185 4.21 5.97 -6.50
C GLY A 185 2.82 6.50 -6.14
N ASN A 186 2.00 5.66 -5.52
CA ASN A 186 0.66 6.01 -5.08
C ASN A 186 0.64 6.61 -3.68
N ASN A 187 1.62 6.38 -2.81
CA ASN A 187 1.62 6.92 -1.45
C ASN A 187 2.55 8.13 -1.31
N ALA A 188 2.23 9.04 -0.38
CA ALA A 188 3.09 10.18 -0.07
C ALA A 188 4.52 9.75 0.37
N SER A 189 4.62 8.60 1.05
CA SER A 189 5.90 8.01 1.47
C SER A 189 6.81 7.62 0.30
N ASP A 190 6.23 7.34 -0.87
CA ASP A 190 6.99 6.92 -2.05
C ASP A 190 7.79 8.07 -2.62
N LEU A 191 7.29 9.29 -2.42
CA LEU A 191 7.78 10.52 -3.04
C LEU A 191 8.49 11.45 -2.06
N ALA A 192 8.40 11.16 -0.75
CA ALA A 192 8.99 11.96 0.30
C ALA A 192 10.54 12.00 0.22
N GLY A 193 11.14 13.05 0.79
CA GLY A 193 12.59 13.12 0.97
C GLY A 193 13.41 13.44 -0.29
N GLY A 194 12.79 13.69 -1.46
CA GLY A 194 13.52 14.11 -2.68
C GLY A 194 14.20 12.96 -3.42
N HIS A 195 15.39 13.22 -3.96
CA HIS A 195 16.20 12.27 -4.77
C HIS A 195 15.51 11.82 -6.06
N ALA A 196 14.80 12.75 -6.71
CA ALA A 196 14.29 12.61 -8.05
C ALA A 196 14.12 13.99 -8.67
N GLU A 197 14.40 14.14 -9.97
CA GLU A 197 14.15 15.40 -10.69
C GLU A 197 12.66 15.73 -10.75
N ARG A 198 11.83 14.69 -10.98
CA ARG A 198 10.37 14.81 -10.99
C ARG A 198 9.69 13.65 -10.29
N THR A 199 8.63 13.96 -9.55
CA THR A 199 7.78 12.97 -8.89
C THR A 199 6.40 12.91 -9.55
N PHE A 200 5.83 11.72 -9.66
CA PHE A 200 4.49 11.50 -10.18
C PHE A 200 3.67 10.73 -9.15
N LYS A 201 2.70 11.42 -8.55
CA LYS A 201 1.80 10.85 -7.54
C LYS A 201 0.59 10.22 -8.23
N LEU A 202 0.48 8.90 -8.11
CA LEU A 202 -0.72 8.18 -8.49
C LEU A 202 -1.83 8.40 -7.45
N PRO A 203 -3.11 8.22 -7.81
CA PRO A 203 -4.20 8.33 -6.86
C PRO A 203 -4.10 7.27 -5.75
N ASP A 204 -4.18 7.72 -4.49
CA ASP A 204 -4.40 6.88 -3.30
C ASP A 204 -5.78 7.07 -2.67
N TYR A 205 -6.59 7.98 -3.21
CA TYR A 205 -7.94 8.31 -2.72
C TYR A 205 -7.97 8.61 -1.23
N ASP A 206 -7.21 9.64 -0.82
CA ASP A 206 -7.09 10.05 0.59
C ASP A 206 -6.49 8.95 1.48
N GLY A 207 -5.54 8.17 0.94
CA GLY A 207 -4.83 7.11 1.65
C GLY A 207 -5.61 5.79 1.79
N GLN A 208 -6.69 5.62 1.02
CA GLN A 208 -7.47 4.38 1.00
C GLN A 208 -6.79 3.25 0.20
N LEU A 209 -5.89 3.59 -0.74
CA LEU A 209 -5.00 2.64 -1.40
C LEU A 209 -3.63 2.69 -0.75
N VAL A 210 -3.38 1.73 0.13
CA VAL A 210 -2.09 1.50 0.79
C VAL A 210 -1.19 0.56 0.02
#